data_AF-A0AAW5N0Z2-F1
#
_entry.id   AF-A0AAW5N0Z2-F1
#
_cell.length_a   1.000
_cell.length_b   1.000
_cell.length_c   1.000
_cell.angle_alpha   90.00
_cell.angle_beta   90.00
_cell.angle_gamma   90.00
#
_symmetry.space_group_name_H-M   'P 1'
#
loop_
_entity.id
_entity.type
_entity.pdbx_description
1 polymer ?
#
loop_
_entity_poly.entity_id
_entity_poly.type
_entity_poly.pdbx_seq_one_letter_code
_entity_poly.pdbx_strand_id
1 'polypeptide(L)'
;MKSQETIHIAVADTSIIVRSGLVAVLKRLPDLNIQTIEVTSKEGLQHCMDAHRPDLLIVSPQFEGWFDLDGFKQTYGVHELKVVALVSVVMDANQLKDYDEQINLFDDVEKLTQKISSLMNVAEEDENELDTLSQREKEIIGCVVRGMTNKEIAEKLFISVHTVITHRRNITRKLQIHSAAGLTIYAIVNKLVELGEVKMNL
;
A
#
# COMPACT_ATOMS: atom_id res chain seq x y z
N MET A 1 -8.60 -4.63 -22.67
CA MET A 1 -8.28 -4.79 -21.23
C MET A 1 -6.93 -5.47 -21.17
N LYS A 2 -5.85 -4.76 -20.80
CA LYS A 2 -4.56 -5.41 -20.50
C LYS A 2 -4.81 -6.26 -19.25
N SER A 3 -4.55 -7.56 -19.31
CA SER A 3 -4.57 -8.43 -18.13
C SER A 3 -3.61 -7.84 -17.10
N GLN A 4 -4.08 -7.50 -15.91
CA GLN A 4 -3.18 -7.12 -14.81
C GLN A 4 -2.30 -8.34 -14.52
N GLU A 5 -1.00 -8.19 -14.79
CA GLU A 5 -0.01 -9.20 -14.54
C GLU A 5 -0.02 -9.57 -13.05
N THR A 6 0.04 -10.88 -12.75
CA THR A 6 -0.03 -11.35 -11.36
C THR A 6 1.32 -11.12 -10.69
N ILE A 7 1.34 -10.40 -9.58
CA ILE A 7 2.52 -10.14 -8.76
C ILE A 7 2.63 -11.25 -7.70
N HIS A 8 3.73 -11.99 -7.70
CA HIS A 8 4.01 -13.06 -6.74
C HIS A 8 4.88 -12.52 -5.60
N ILE A 9 4.30 -12.51 -4.39
CA ILE A 9 4.97 -11.97 -3.20
C ILE A 9 5.21 -13.08 -2.19
N ALA A 10 6.48 -13.31 -1.83
CA ALA A 10 6.81 -14.12 -0.66
C ALA A 10 6.83 -13.23 0.60
N VAL A 11 6.20 -13.69 1.67
CA VAL A 11 6.18 -13.00 2.98
C VAL A 11 6.86 -13.89 4.02
N ALA A 12 8.07 -13.49 4.42
CA ALA A 12 8.93 -14.19 5.36
C ALA A 12 8.99 -13.45 6.71
N ASP A 13 8.25 -13.96 7.69
CA ASP A 13 8.26 -13.48 9.07
C ASP A 13 7.95 -14.65 10.00
N THR A 14 8.51 -14.69 11.21
CA THR A 14 8.27 -15.78 12.17
C THR A 14 6.96 -15.60 12.94
N SER A 15 6.51 -14.36 13.14
CA SER A 15 5.25 -14.01 13.77
C SER A 15 4.06 -14.30 12.84
N ILE A 16 3.26 -15.28 13.24
CA ILE A 16 2.02 -15.63 12.53
C ILE A 16 1.05 -14.45 12.39
N ILE A 17 0.96 -13.58 13.42
CA ILE A 17 0.04 -12.45 13.41
C ILE A 17 0.47 -11.43 12.34
N VAL A 18 1.76 -11.11 12.32
CA VAL A 18 2.32 -10.14 11.36
C VAL A 18 2.22 -10.70 9.94
N ARG A 19 2.69 -11.93 9.73
CA ARG A 19 2.70 -12.57 8.42
C ARG A 19 1.29 -12.75 7.85
N SER A 20 0.39 -13.39 8.59
CA SER A 20 -0.98 -13.64 8.10
C SER A 20 -1.80 -12.35 8.00
N GLY A 21 -1.55 -11.37 8.88
CA GLY A 21 -2.15 -10.04 8.80
C GLY A 21 -1.74 -9.31 7.53
N LEU A 22 -0.43 -9.25 7.24
CA LEU A 22 0.10 -8.63 6.02
C LEU A 22 -0.41 -9.34 4.76
N VAL A 23 -0.39 -10.67 4.72
CA VAL A 23 -0.94 -11.45 3.60
C VAL A 23 -2.42 -11.14 3.35
N ALA A 24 -3.21 -11.02 4.41
CA ALA A 24 -4.63 -10.67 4.29
C ALA A 24 -4.84 -9.26 3.72
N VAL A 25 -3.97 -8.30 4.05
CA VAL A 25 -4.01 -6.94 3.50
C VAL A 25 -3.56 -6.93 2.04
N LEU A 26 -2.44 -7.59 1.71
CA LEU A 26 -1.90 -7.68 0.36
C LEU A 26 -2.92 -8.22 -0.64
N LYS A 27 -3.63 -9.30 -0.29
CA LYS A 27 -4.70 -9.90 -1.13
C LYS A 27 -5.90 -8.99 -1.35
N ARG A 28 -6.05 -7.91 -0.56
CA ARG A 28 -7.17 -6.96 -0.63
C ARG A 28 -6.75 -5.61 -1.19
N LEU A 29 -5.50 -5.45 -1.60
CA LEU A 29 -5.06 -4.19 -2.21
C LEU A 29 -5.87 -3.93 -3.50
N PRO A 30 -6.42 -2.72 -3.66
CA PRO A 30 -7.13 -2.37 -4.87
C PRO A 30 -6.15 -2.31 -6.05
N ASP A 31 -6.65 -2.62 -7.23
CA ASP A 31 -5.94 -2.44 -8.50
C ASP A 31 -4.61 -3.23 -8.66
N LEU A 32 -4.32 -4.18 -7.77
CA LEU A 32 -3.17 -5.08 -7.85
C LEU A 32 -3.64 -6.54 -7.78
N ASN A 33 -3.18 -7.36 -8.72
CA ASN A 33 -3.44 -8.79 -8.73
C ASN A 33 -2.29 -9.52 -8.03
N ILE A 34 -2.42 -9.78 -6.72
CA ILE A 34 -1.33 -10.30 -5.88
C ILE A 34 -1.59 -11.76 -5.47
N GLN A 35 -0.61 -12.62 -5.71
CA GLN A 35 -0.52 -13.95 -5.11
C GLN A 35 0.58 -13.99 -4.06
N THR A 36 0.28 -14.53 -2.88
CA THR A 36 1.22 -14.52 -1.74
C THR A 36 1.63 -15.92 -1.33
N ILE A 37 2.89 -16.09 -0.96
CA ILE A 37 3.41 -17.30 -0.32
C ILE A 37 3.90 -16.95 1.08
N GLU A 38 3.41 -17.66 2.09
CA GLU A 38 3.86 -17.49 3.48
C GLU A 38 5.10 -18.35 3.73
N VAL A 39 6.12 -17.74 4.31
CA VAL A 39 7.39 -18.39 4.64
C VAL A 39 7.67 -18.22 6.12
N THR A 40 7.95 -19.33 6.81
CA THR A 40 8.09 -19.38 8.28
C THR A 40 9.50 -19.72 8.75
N SER A 41 10.37 -20.21 7.86
CA SER A 41 11.75 -20.60 8.17
C SER A 41 12.70 -20.33 7.00
N LYS A 42 14.02 -20.32 7.26
CA LYS A 42 15.06 -20.20 6.21
C LYS A 42 15.00 -21.32 5.18
N GLU A 43 14.76 -22.55 5.61
CA GLU A 43 14.56 -23.71 4.72
C GLU A 43 13.32 -23.51 3.83
N GLY A 44 12.23 -23.03 4.42
CA GLY A 44 11.02 -22.67 3.66
C GLY A 44 11.28 -21.54 2.66
N LEU A 45 12.13 -20.57 3.01
CA LEU A 45 12.52 -19.50 2.11
C LEU A 45 13.31 -20.03 0.92
N GLN A 46 14.29 -20.90 1.15
CA GLN A 46 15.06 -21.54 0.08
C GLN A 46 14.13 -22.30 -0.88
N HIS A 47 13.24 -23.14 -0.35
CA HIS A 47 12.24 -23.84 -1.16
C HIS A 47 11.30 -22.89 -1.92
N CYS A 48 10.91 -21.77 -1.31
CA CYS A 48 10.08 -20.76 -1.96
C CYS A 48 10.80 -20.16 -3.17
N MET A 49 12.07 -19.77 -2.99
CA MET A 49 12.89 -19.19 -4.07
C MET A 49 13.09 -20.17 -5.22
N ASP A 50 13.39 -21.43 -4.92
CA ASP A 50 13.69 -22.45 -5.93
C ASP A 50 12.44 -22.86 -6.73
N ALA A 51 11.30 -23.00 -6.06
CA ALA A 51 10.08 -23.54 -6.68
C ALA A 51 9.15 -22.47 -7.27
N HIS A 52 9.10 -21.27 -6.68
CA HIS A 52 8.06 -20.29 -7.02
C HIS A 52 8.61 -18.99 -7.62
N ARG A 53 9.91 -18.70 -7.43
CA ARG A 53 10.59 -17.50 -7.96
C ARG A 53 9.72 -16.23 -7.84
N PRO A 54 9.45 -15.76 -6.61
CA PRO A 54 8.62 -14.58 -6.40
C PRO A 54 9.26 -13.34 -7.02
N ASP A 55 8.40 -12.38 -7.40
CA ASP A 55 8.82 -11.07 -7.90
C ASP A 55 9.31 -10.17 -6.75
N LEU A 56 8.71 -10.35 -5.57
CA LEU A 56 8.99 -9.56 -4.39
C LEU A 56 9.06 -10.44 -3.14
N LEU A 57 10.10 -10.25 -2.33
CA LEU A 57 10.25 -10.83 -1.01
C LEU A 57 10.05 -9.74 0.05
N ILE A 58 8.99 -9.83 0.83
CA ILE A 58 8.82 -9.04 2.06
C ILE A 58 9.38 -9.89 3.20
N VAL A 59 10.46 -9.44 3.83
CA VAL A 59 11.13 -10.19 4.89
C VAL A 59 11.38 -9.32 6.11
N SER A 60 11.12 -9.88 7.28
CA SER A 60 11.53 -9.25 8.54
C SER A 60 13.05 -9.24 8.64
N PRO A 61 13.71 -8.11 8.95
CA PRO A 61 15.16 -8.10 9.18
C PRO A 61 15.59 -9.02 10.34
N GLN A 62 14.65 -9.42 11.21
CA GLN A 62 14.86 -10.38 12.31
C GLN A 62 14.37 -11.81 11.97
N PHE A 63 14.21 -12.13 10.68
CA PHE A 63 13.76 -13.44 10.23
C PHE A 63 14.76 -14.55 10.60
N GLU A 64 14.37 -15.38 11.58
CA GLU A 64 15.22 -16.42 12.18
C GLU A 64 16.59 -15.89 12.63
N GLY A 65 16.57 -14.80 13.40
CA GLY A 65 17.76 -14.04 13.78
C GLY A 65 18.01 -12.91 12.80
N TRP A 66 19.25 -12.47 12.63
CA TRP A 66 19.53 -11.42 11.64
C TRP A 66 19.45 -11.98 10.22
N PHE A 67 18.62 -11.37 9.38
CA PHE A 67 18.53 -11.75 7.98
C PHE A 67 19.77 -11.27 7.22
N ASP A 68 20.55 -12.22 6.69
CA ASP A 68 21.73 -11.94 5.88
C ASP A 68 21.32 -11.55 4.45
N LEU A 69 20.99 -10.27 4.27
CA LEU A 69 20.56 -9.73 2.99
C LEU A 69 21.65 -9.85 1.91
N ASP A 70 22.91 -9.64 2.28
CA ASP A 70 24.03 -9.69 1.35
C ASP A 70 24.25 -11.11 0.84
N GLY A 71 24.31 -12.09 1.74
CA GLY A 71 24.40 -13.50 1.38
C GLY A 71 23.19 -13.97 0.56
N PHE A 72 22.00 -13.49 0.92
CA PHE A 72 20.77 -13.78 0.18
C PHE A 72 20.82 -13.21 -1.25
N LYS A 73 21.19 -11.93 -1.43
CA LYS A 73 21.32 -11.31 -2.76
C LYS A 73 22.45 -11.92 -3.58
N GLN A 74 23.54 -12.38 -2.97
CA GLN A 74 24.58 -13.14 -3.69
C GLN A 74 24.06 -14.49 -4.22
N THR A 75 23.13 -15.12 -3.49
CA THR A 75 22.57 -16.43 -3.86
C THR A 75 21.43 -16.31 -4.88
N TYR A 76 20.53 -15.35 -4.68
CA TYR A 76 19.27 -15.24 -5.42
C TYR A 76 19.08 -13.92 -6.17
N GLY A 77 19.91 -12.90 -5.90
CA GLY A 77 19.78 -11.53 -6.43
C GLY A 77 20.28 -11.34 -7.87
N VAL A 78 20.41 -12.43 -8.63
CA VAL A 78 20.73 -12.40 -10.08
C VAL A 78 19.48 -12.15 -10.93
N HIS A 79 18.29 -12.24 -10.32
CA HIS A 79 17.00 -12.01 -10.95
C HIS A 79 16.32 -10.73 -10.42
N GLU A 80 15.30 -10.24 -11.12
CA GLU A 80 14.53 -8.99 -10.85
C GLU A 80 13.84 -8.92 -9.46
N LEU A 81 14.10 -9.88 -8.58
CA LEU A 81 13.58 -9.95 -7.21
C LEU A 81 13.84 -8.65 -6.44
N LYS A 82 12.77 -8.05 -5.95
CA LYS A 82 12.83 -6.94 -4.99
C LYS A 82 12.78 -7.47 -3.57
N VAL A 83 13.68 -7.02 -2.70
CA VAL A 83 13.70 -7.42 -1.29
C VAL A 83 13.31 -6.24 -0.40
N VAL A 84 12.19 -6.38 0.28
CA VAL A 84 11.54 -5.33 1.08
C VAL A 84 11.61 -5.69 2.56
N ALA A 85 12.07 -4.75 3.39
CA ALA A 85 12.14 -4.95 4.83
C ALA A 85 10.76 -4.78 5.48
N LEU A 86 10.33 -5.76 6.28
CA LEU A 86 9.16 -5.65 7.14
C LEU A 86 9.56 -5.12 8.52
N VAL A 87 9.41 -3.81 8.71
CA VAL A 87 9.82 -3.11 9.92
C VAL A 87 8.69 -3.18 10.96
N SER A 88 8.84 -4.11 11.90
CA SER A 88 7.90 -4.32 13.01
C SER A 88 8.36 -3.76 14.35
N VAL A 89 9.63 -3.37 14.46
CA VAL A 89 10.26 -2.80 15.65
C VAL A 89 11.15 -1.62 15.26
N VAL A 90 11.57 -0.83 16.24
CA VAL A 90 12.55 0.26 16.01
C VAL A 90 13.91 -0.36 15.70
N MET A 91 14.55 0.09 14.62
CA MET A 91 15.83 -0.42 14.11
C MET A 91 16.73 0.74 13.69
N ASP A 92 18.03 0.47 13.59
CA ASP A 92 18.98 1.44 13.04
C ASP A 92 18.75 1.57 11.52
N ALA A 93 18.58 2.81 11.03
CA ALA A 93 18.37 3.09 9.62
C ALA A 93 19.49 2.56 8.73
N ASN A 94 20.73 2.46 9.24
CA ASN A 94 21.86 1.90 8.50
C ASN A 94 21.68 0.43 8.14
N GLN A 95 20.84 -0.30 8.87
CA GLN A 95 20.55 -1.71 8.61
C GLN A 95 19.51 -1.91 7.50
N LEU A 96 18.79 -0.85 7.13
CA LEU A 96 17.69 -0.90 6.17
C LEU A 96 18.07 -0.34 4.79
N LYS A 97 19.26 0.25 4.67
CA LYS A 97 19.73 0.97 3.48
C LYS A 97 19.89 0.09 2.23
N ASP A 98 20.15 -1.21 2.43
CA ASP A 98 20.47 -2.15 1.34
C ASP A 98 19.22 -2.90 0.83
N TYR A 99 18.08 -2.71 1.49
CA TYR A 99 16.77 -3.17 1.04
C TYR A 99 16.24 -2.24 -0.05
N ASP A 100 15.43 -2.81 -0.95
CA ASP A 100 14.86 -2.06 -2.07
C ASP A 100 13.72 -1.12 -1.61
N GLU A 101 13.03 -1.45 -0.51
CA GLU A 101 12.03 -0.62 0.17
C GLU A 101 11.78 -1.13 1.60
N GLN A 102 11.03 -0.36 2.40
CA GLN A 102 10.65 -0.70 3.77
C GLN A 102 9.13 -0.60 3.94
N ILE A 103 8.50 -1.58 4.57
CA ILE A 103 7.09 -1.55 4.98
C ILE A 103 7.03 -1.48 6.49
N ASN A 104 6.33 -0.48 7.03
CA ASN A 104 6.12 -0.33 8.47
C ASN A 104 4.77 -0.93 8.87
N LEU A 105 4.68 -1.49 10.08
CA LEU A 105 3.42 -2.01 10.64
C LEU A 105 2.26 -0.99 10.67
N PHE A 106 2.59 0.30 10.66
CA PHE A 106 1.62 1.40 10.72
C PHE A 106 1.34 2.03 9.35
N ASP A 107 1.91 1.49 8.27
CA ASP A 107 1.57 1.95 6.92
C ASP A 107 0.11 1.59 6.60
N ASP A 108 -0.59 2.54 5.97
CA ASP A 108 -1.94 2.32 5.48
C ASP A 108 -1.93 1.65 4.10
N VAL A 109 -3.12 1.24 3.66
CA VAL A 109 -3.34 0.55 2.38
C VAL A 109 -2.82 1.38 1.20
N GLU A 110 -3.01 2.70 1.22
CA GLU A 110 -2.59 3.58 0.13
C GLU A 110 -1.07 3.61 -0.02
N LYS A 111 -0.35 3.77 1.10
CA LYS A 111 1.11 3.69 1.10
C LYS A 111 1.63 2.32 0.67
N LEU A 112 0.98 1.25 1.13
CA LEU A 112 1.39 -0.11 0.77
C LEU A 112 1.21 -0.37 -0.73
N THR A 113 0.08 0.05 -1.31
CA THR A 113 -0.16 0.00 -2.76
C THR A 113 0.90 0.82 -3.50
N GLN A 114 1.16 2.06 -3.10
CA GLN A 114 2.15 2.92 -3.77
C GLN A 114 3.56 2.30 -3.79
N LYS A 115 4.01 1.76 -2.65
CA LYS A 115 5.32 1.11 -2.55
C LYS A 115 5.43 -0.10 -3.48
N ILE A 116 4.42 -0.97 -3.49
CA ILE A 116 4.42 -2.18 -4.33
C ILE A 116 4.35 -1.80 -5.81
N SER A 117 3.47 -0.87 -6.20
CA SER A 117 3.36 -0.40 -7.59
C SER A 117 4.65 0.22 -8.10
N SER A 118 5.32 1.04 -7.27
CA SER A 118 6.60 1.67 -7.61
C SER A 118 7.73 0.65 -7.78
N LEU A 119 7.77 -0.42 -6.97
CA LEU A 119 8.80 -1.45 -7.06
C LEU A 119 8.64 -2.33 -8.29
N MET A 120 7.40 -2.62 -8.65
CA MET A 120 7.06 -3.52 -9.75
C MET A 120 7.05 -2.81 -11.11
N ASN A 121 7.40 -1.52 -11.19
CA ASN A 121 7.29 -0.71 -12.40
C ASN A 121 5.93 -0.86 -13.09
N VAL A 122 4.87 -1.12 -12.32
CA VAL A 122 3.49 -1.22 -12.85
C VAL A 122 3.02 0.15 -13.36
N ALA A 123 3.76 1.20 -12.99
CA ALA A 123 3.69 2.54 -13.56
C ALA A 123 5.00 2.85 -14.33
N GLU A 124 5.16 2.33 -15.55
CA GLU A 124 5.84 3.11 -16.59
C GLU A 124 4.82 4.13 -17.13
N GLU A 125 5.20 5.42 -17.08
CA GLU A 125 4.43 6.61 -17.48
C GLU A 125 3.39 7.12 -16.46
N ASP A 126 3.82 7.79 -15.38
CA ASP A 126 3.32 9.12 -15.03
C ASP A 126 4.03 9.68 -13.79
N GLU A 127 5.04 10.53 -14.00
CA GLU A 127 5.46 11.53 -13.00
C GLU A 127 4.29 12.47 -12.60
N ASN A 128 3.11 12.35 -13.23
CA ASN A 128 1.87 13.04 -12.87
C ASN A 128 1.00 12.31 -11.82
N GLU A 129 1.24 11.03 -11.49
CA GLU A 129 0.34 10.28 -10.60
C GLU A 129 0.42 10.72 -9.13
N LEU A 130 1.54 11.30 -8.70
CA LEU A 130 1.69 11.88 -7.35
C LEU A 130 0.67 13.00 -7.07
N ASP A 131 0.18 13.67 -8.12
CA ASP A 131 -0.84 14.72 -8.06
C ASP A 131 -2.25 14.24 -8.40
N THR A 132 -2.41 13.00 -8.88
CA THR A 132 -3.73 12.44 -9.12
C THR A 132 -4.34 11.85 -7.85
N LEU A 133 -5.66 12.03 -7.71
CA LEU A 133 -6.41 11.48 -6.58
C LEU A 133 -6.55 9.97 -6.70
N SER A 134 -6.21 9.25 -5.63
CA SER A 134 -6.45 7.82 -5.54
C SER A 134 -7.96 7.52 -5.51
N GLN A 135 -8.35 6.30 -5.85
CA GLN A 135 -9.76 5.89 -5.80
C GLN A 135 -10.36 6.10 -4.41
N ARG A 136 -9.57 5.85 -3.37
CA ARG A 136 -9.98 6.06 -1.99
C ARG A 136 -10.19 7.53 -1.64
N GLU A 137 -9.31 8.40 -2.13
CA GLU A 137 -9.46 9.84 -1.98
C GLU A 137 -10.73 10.35 -2.69
N LYS A 138 -11.06 9.82 -3.88
CA LYS A 138 -12.31 10.14 -4.59
C LYS A 138 -13.55 9.73 -3.79
N GLU A 139 -13.56 8.53 -3.20
CA GLU A 139 -14.65 8.07 -2.32
C GLU A 139 -14.83 8.98 -1.10
N ILE A 140 -13.72 9.37 -0.48
CA ILE A 140 -13.72 10.27 0.69
C ILE A 140 -14.24 11.65 0.31
N ILE A 141 -13.81 12.20 -0.84
CA ILE A 141 -14.37 13.46 -1.38
C ILE A 141 -15.88 13.34 -1.53
N GLY A 142 -16.38 12.25 -2.14
CA GLY A 142 -17.81 12.02 -2.29
C GLY A 142 -18.56 11.97 -0.96
N CYS A 143 -17.97 11.42 0.09
CA CYS A 143 -18.60 11.42 1.41
C CYS A 143 -18.56 12.80 2.09
N VAL A 144 -17.46 13.54 1.94
CA VAL A 144 -17.33 14.91 2.47
C VAL A 144 -18.35 15.84 1.82
N VAL A 145 -18.51 15.76 0.49
CA VAL A 145 -19.47 16.59 -0.26
C VAL A 145 -20.92 16.29 0.12
N ARG A 146 -21.23 15.04 0.52
CA ARG A 146 -22.54 14.65 1.06
C ARG A 146 -22.75 15.08 2.53
N GLY A 147 -21.79 15.79 3.12
CA GLY A 147 -21.87 16.32 4.49
C GLY A 147 -21.56 15.30 5.59
N MET A 148 -20.91 14.18 5.27
CA MET A 148 -20.57 13.16 6.27
C MET A 148 -19.41 13.62 7.16
N THR A 149 -19.50 13.35 8.46
CA THR A 149 -18.44 13.57 9.44
C THR A 149 -17.32 12.54 9.30
N ASN A 150 -16.12 12.82 9.81
CA ASN A 150 -15.01 11.85 9.77
C ASN A 150 -15.37 10.49 10.39
N LYS A 151 -16.25 10.48 11.40
CA LYS A 151 -16.72 9.25 12.06
C LYS A 151 -17.67 8.46 11.15
N GLU A 152 -18.61 9.11 10.50
CA GLU A 152 -19.54 8.47 9.57
C GLU A 152 -18.81 7.96 8.32
N ILE A 153 -17.81 8.70 7.83
CA ILE A 153 -16.95 8.27 6.71
C ILE A 153 -16.19 7.00 7.12
N ALA A 154 -15.58 7.02 8.32
CA ALA A 154 -14.83 5.88 8.85
C ALA A 154 -15.71 4.62 8.94
N GLU A 155 -16.93 4.77 9.46
CA GLU A 155 -17.90 3.68 9.57
C GLU A 155 -18.37 3.18 8.20
N LYS A 156 -18.76 4.08 7.30
CA LYS A 156 -19.24 3.72 5.95
C LYS A 156 -18.17 3.02 5.12
N LEU A 157 -16.92 3.45 5.27
CA LEU A 157 -15.81 2.96 4.47
C LEU A 157 -14.99 1.86 5.19
N PHE A 158 -15.43 1.41 6.37
CA PHE A 158 -14.77 0.39 7.19
C PHE A 158 -13.28 0.65 7.47
N ILE A 159 -12.93 1.89 7.81
CA ILE A 159 -11.56 2.32 8.17
C ILE A 159 -11.54 3.12 9.47
N SER A 160 -10.35 3.34 10.04
CA SER A 160 -10.23 4.17 11.25
C SER A 160 -10.48 5.66 10.97
N VAL A 161 -10.93 6.40 11.97
CA VAL A 161 -11.07 7.87 11.89
C VAL A 161 -9.72 8.54 11.58
N HIS A 162 -8.62 8.00 12.12
CA HIS A 162 -7.26 8.48 11.82
C HIS A 162 -6.92 8.33 10.32
N THR A 163 -7.30 7.20 9.73
CA THR A 163 -7.10 6.94 8.29
C THR A 163 -7.89 7.96 7.45
N VAL A 164 -9.13 8.28 7.83
CA VAL A 164 -9.91 9.35 7.16
C VAL A 164 -9.22 10.70 7.25
N ILE A 165 -8.69 11.08 8.42
CA ILE A 165 -7.96 12.34 8.60
C ILE A 165 -6.71 12.39 7.70
N THR A 166 -6.01 11.26 7.58
CA THR A 166 -4.80 11.14 6.75
C THR A 166 -5.13 11.34 5.27
N HIS A 167 -6.13 10.64 4.74
CA HIS A 167 -6.57 10.84 3.35
C HIS A 167 -7.06 12.26 3.10
N ARG A 168 -7.79 12.89 4.04
CA ARG A 168 -8.21 14.30 3.90
C ARG A 168 -7.04 15.27 3.83
N ARG A 169 -5.95 14.99 4.55
CA ARG A 169 -4.70 15.77 4.46
C ARG A 169 -4.04 15.58 3.09
N ASN A 170 -4.03 14.35 2.57
CA ASN A 170 -3.48 14.06 1.23
C ASN A 170 -4.29 14.73 0.13
N ILE A 171 -5.63 14.68 0.19
CA ILE A 171 -6.54 15.40 -0.73
C ILE A 171 -6.24 16.90 -0.72
N THR A 172 -6.16 17.51 0.47
CA THR A 172 -5.84 18.93 0.61
C THR A 172 -4.48 19.27 -0.02
N ARG A 173 -3.48 18.41 0.19
CA ARG A 173 -2.13 18.59 -0.37
C ARG A 173 -2.11 18.46 -1.89
N LYS A 174 -2.81 17.48 -2.46
CA LYS A 174 -2.86 17.24 -3.91
C LYS A 174 -3.66 18.32 -4.63
N LEU A 175 -4.82 18.69 -4.10
CA LEU A 175 -5.72 19.64 -4.76
C LEU A 175 -5.42 21.11 -4.43
N GLN A 176 -4.66 21.39 -3.36
CA GLN A 176 -4.49 22.74 -2.81
C GLN A 176 -5.84 23.42 -2.48
N ILE A 177 -6.86 22.62 -2.18
CA ILE A 177 -8.19 23.09 -1.81
C ILE A 177 -8.36 22.95 -0.30
N HIS A 178 -8.53 24.07 0.38
CA HIS A 178 -8.67 24.13 1.84
C HIS A 178 -10.11 24.34 2.32
N SER A 179 -11.06 24.56 1.41
CA SER A 179 -12.46 24.84 1.75
C SER A 179 -13.39 23.72 1.29
N ALA A 180 -14.41 23.41 2.12
CA ALA A 180 -15.43 22.42 1.77
C ALA A 180 -16.19 22.82 0.50
N ALA A 181 -16.50 24.11 0.33
CA ALA A 181 -17.13 24.64 -0.87
C ALA A 181 -16.26 24.44 -2.14
N GLY A 182 -14.96 24.71 -2.04
CA GLY A 182 -14.02 24.44 -3.14
C GLY A 182 -13.96 22.96 -3.49
N LEU A 183 -13.99 22.08 -2.47
CA LEU A 183 -13.97 20.64 -2.69
C LEU A 183 -15.25 20.14 -3.36
N THR A 184 -16.41 20.72 -3.01
CA THR A 184 -17.70 20.45 -3.68
C THR A 184 -17.66 20.86 -5.15
N ILE A 185 -17.16 22.06 -5.46
CA ILE A 185 -17.01 22.53 -6.85
C ILE A 185 -16.12 21.56 -7.64
N TYR A 186 -14.97 21.19 -7.07
CA TYR A 186 -14.05 20.24 -7.69
C TYR A 186 -14.72 18.89 -7.97
N ALA A 187 -15.46 18.35 -7.00
CA ALA A 187 -16.13 17.06 -7.13
C ALA A 187 -17.19 17.05 -8.24
N ILE A 188 -17.93 18.16 -8.41
CA ILE A 188 -18.94 18.31 -9.47
C ILE A 188 -18.26 18.42 -10.85
N VAL A 189 -17.25 19.30 -10.98
CA VAL A 189 -16.54 19.53 -12.24
C VAL A 189 -15.89 18.24 -12.77
N ASN A 190 -15.33 17.44 -11.87
CA ASN A 190 -14.68 16.16 -12.20
C ASN A 190 -15.63 14.97 -12.21
N LYS A 191 -16.95 15.19 -12.12
CA LYS A 191 -18.00 14.14 -12.14
C LYS A 191 -17.80 13.04 -11.08
N LEU A 192 -17.22 13.40 -9.94
CA LEU A 192 -17.08 12.50 -8.78
C LEU A 192 -18.39 12.37 -8.00
N VAL A 193 -19.26 13.38 -8.11
CA VAL A 193 -20.56 13.46 -7.43
C VAL A 193 -21.56 14.15 -8.37
N GLU A 194 -22.79 13.65 -8.41
CA GLU A 194 -23.89 14.31 -9.12
C GLU A 194 -24.56 15.37 -8.25
N LEU A 195 -25.10 16.43 -8.87
CA LEU A 195 -25.77 17.54 -8.16
C LEU A 195 -26.92 17.07 -7.26
N GLY A 196 -27.61 15.98 -7.60
CA GLY A 196 -28.69 15.41 -6.80
C GLY A 196 -28.24 14.75 -5.50
N GLU A 197 -26.95 14.42 -5.36
CA GLU A 197 -26.41 13.79 -4.15
C GLU A 197 -25.93 14.82 -3.11
N VAL A 198 -25.80 16.09 -3.51
CA VAL A 198 -25.34 17.16 -2.64
C VAL A 198 -26.54 17.71 -1.86
N LYS A 199 -26.59 17.42 -0.55
CA LYS A 199 -27.62 18.01 0.32
C LYS A 199 -27.41 19.53 0.41
N MET A 200 -28.27 20.30 -0.24
CA MET A 200 -28.35 21.75 -0.02
C MET A 200 -29.13 22.00 1.27
N ASN A 201 -28.41 22.23 2.37
CA ASN A 201 -28.99 22.91 3.53
C ASN A 201 -28.90 24.41 3.25
N LEU A 202 -29.82 24.93 2.44
CA LEU A 202 -30.06 26.37 2.28
C LEU A 202 -31.04 26.85 3.35
#